data_AF-A0A2G8JIG8-F1
#
_entry.id   AF-A0A2G8JIG8-F1
#
_cell.length_a   1.000
_cell.length_b   1.000
_cell.length_c   1.000
_cell.angle_alpha   90.00
_cell.angle_beta   90.00
_cell.angle_gamma   90.00
#
_symmetry.space_group_name_H-M   'P 1'
#
loop_
_entity.id
_entity.type
_entity.pdbx_description
1 polymer ?
#
loop_
_entity_poly.entity_id
_entity_poly.type
_entity_poly.pdbx_seq_one_letter_code
_entity_poly.pdbx_strand_id
1 'polypeptide(L)'
;MSFLFSFLCKLPQIQFHETIRAFSLTNEELAQKRGGKKDFENCRKSCKFLLEQMEKKRFPWRPVALTVFFLLVTAFVIDLILHEGFKYSVTHQFMQKTGISHVLKQAWTKITLYSGIAFSWLAINIPLYYAKVCELCGPYLRLLVQKLEWIGLKVLELLQPAIVYLQQQLPILLQWIQTKAPIVLAAVQDNLTVAWNYISSLTDSVLVVILPYLVEAWETLSFYSIIFWESVEPAISSAWLWLKTSVGTT
;
A
#
# COMPACT_ATOMS: atom_id res chain seq x y z
N MET A 1 -4.69 -4.71 0.10
CA MET A 1 -5.63 -5.65 0.77
C MET A 1 -7.10 -5.49 0.36
N SER A 2 -7.61 -4.29 0.05
CA SER A 2 -9.04 -4.10 -0.35
C SER A 2 -9.44 -4.80 -1.67
N PHE A 3 -8.52 -4.88 -2.65
CA PHE A 3 -8.77 -5.56 -3.93
C PHE A 3 -8.96 -7.08 -3.82
N LEU A 4 -8.19 -7.76 -2.98
CA LEU A 4 -8.31 -9.20 -2.76
C LEU A 4 -9.63 -9.55 -2.05
N PHE A 5 -10.07 -8.72 -1.10
CA PHE A 5 -11.36 -8.91 -0.42
C PHE A 5 -12.55 -8.68 -1.37
N SER A 6 -12.45 -7.70 -2.27
CA SER A 6 -13.47 -7.46 -3.32
C SER A 6 -13.51 -8.60 -4.34
N PHE A 7 -12.37 -9.19 -4.69
CA PHE A 7 -12.28 -10.31 -5.64
C PHE A 7 -12.83 -11.61 -5.06
N LEU A 8 -12.52 -11.92 -3.79
CA LEU A 8 -13.01 -13.11 -3.10
C LEU A 8 -14.53 -13.08 -2.85
N CYS A 9 -15.14 -11.90 -2.67
CA CYS A 9 -16.60 -11.77 -2.60
C CYS A 9 -17.31 -11.90 -3.96
N LYS A 10 -16.61 -11.71 -5.09
CA LYS A 10 -17.19 -11.83 -6.44
C LYS A 10 -17.17 -13.26 -6.99
N LEU A 11 -16.16 -14.06 -6.61
CA LEU A 11 -16.06 -15.48 -6.99
C LEU A 11 -17.34 -16.30 -6.72
N PRO A 12 -17.98 -16.22 -5.53
CA PRO A 12 -19.21 -16.97 -5.25
C PRO A 12 -20.43 -16.42 -6.00
N GLN A 13 -20.45 -15.15 -6.38
CA GLN A 13 -21.58 -14.58 -7.13
C GLN A 13 -21.64 -15.11 -8.56
N ILE A 14 -20.49 -15.28 -9.22
CA ILE A 14 -20.41 -15.83 -10.57
C ILE A 14 -20.86 -17.29 -10.57
N GLN A 15 -20.33 -18.11 -9.66
CA GLN A 15 -20.70 -19.52 -9.53
C GLN A 15 -22.18 -19.71 -9.16
N PHE A 16 -22.70 -18.85 -8.28
CA PHE A 16 -24.12 -18.87 -7.92
C PHE A 16 -25.03 -18.46 -9.09
N HIS A 17 -24.62 -17.45 -9.86
CA HIS A 17 -25.34 -17.02 -11.07
C HIS A 17 -25.41 -18.14 -12.12
N GLU A 18 -24.29 -18.81 -12.38
CA GLU A 18 -24.25 -19.95 -13.31
C GLU A 18 -25.11 -21.12 -12.83
N THR A 19 -25.10 -21.40 -11.52
CA THR A 19 -25.91 -22.47 -10.91
C THR A 19 -27.41 -22.17 -11.05
N ILE A 20 -27.85 -20.94 -10.75
CA ILE A 20 -29.26 -20.55 -10.92
C ILE A 20 -29.67 -20.58 -12.40
N ARG A 21 -28.78 -20.19 -13.32
CA ARG A 21 -29.03 -20.27 -14.76
C ARG A 21 -29.23 -21.72 -15.21
N ALA A 22 -28.37 -22.64 -14.74
CA ALA A 22 -28.51 -24.07 -15.02
C ALA A 22 -29.85 -24.63 -14.51
N PHE A 23 -30.23 -24.32 -13.26
CA PHE A 23 -31.53 -24.73 -12.72
C PHE A 23 -32.72 -24.13 -13.48
N SER A 24 -32.62 -22.87 -13.92
CA SER A 24 -33.67 -22.25 -14.73
C SER A 24 -33.90 -23.01 -16.04
N LEU A 25 -32.82 -23.40 -16.73
CA LEU A 25 -32.90 -24.14 -18.00
C LEU A 25 -33.46 -25.56 -17.79
N THR A 26 -32.96 -26.28 -16.79
CA THR A 26 -33.47 -27.63 -16.47
C THR A 26 -34.95 -27.62 -16.09
N ASN A 27 -35.39 -26.61 -15.33
CA ASN A 27 -36.80 -26.48 -14.96
C ASN A 27 -37.70 -26.14 -16.16
N GLU A 28 -37.18 -25.40 -17.16
CA GLU A 28 -37.90 -25.10 -18.40
C GLU A 28 -38.09 -26.35 -19.27
N GLU A 29 -37.06 -27.17 -19.41
CA GLU A 29 -37.15 -28.46 -20.10
C GLU A 29 -38.12 -29.43 -19.42
N LEU A 30 -38.09 -29.51 -18.08
CA LEU A 30 -38.97 -30.38 -17.31
C LEU A 30 -40.43 -29.90 -17.35
N ALA A 31 -40.67 -28.59 -17.35
CA ALA A 31 -42.02 -28.03 -17.47
C ALA A 31 -42.65 -28.36 -18.84
N GLN A 32 -41.86 -28.35 -19.92
CA GLN A 32 -42.30 -28.73 -21.27
C GLN A 32 -42.56 -30.24 -21.39
N LYS A 33 -41.66 -31.08 -20.86
CA LYS A 33 -41.76 -32.55 -20.97
C LYS A 33 -42.80 -33.19 -20.05
N ARG A 34 -43.11 -32.60 -18.89
CA ARG A 34 -44.01 -33.18 -17.87
C ARG A 34 -45.34 -32.42 -17.69
N GLY A 35 -45.77 -31.68 -18.71
CA GLY A 35 -47.11 -31.07 -18.76
C GLY A 35 -47.36 -30.01 -17.68
N GLY A 36 -46.37 -29.17 -17.38
CA GLY A 36 -46.60 -27.95 -16.60
C GLY A 36 -47.17 -28.14 -15.20
N LYS A 37 -46.65 -29.10 -14.40
CA LYS A 37 -46.98 -29.14 -12.96
C LYS A 37 -46.62 -27.79 -12.33
N LYS A 38 -47.56 -27.25 -11.54
CA LYS A 38 -47.51 -25.91 -10.91
C LYS A 38 -46.20 -25.62 -10.16
N ASP A 39 -45.56 -26.66 -9.60
CA ASP A 39 -44.30 -26.55 -8.88
C ASP A 39 -43.10 -26.18 -9.77
N PHE A 40 -43.03 -26.72 -10.99
CA PHE A 40 -41.95 -26.37 -11.94
C PHE A 40 -42.11 -24.94 -12.46
N GLU A 41 -43.35 -24.48 -12.64
CA GLU A 41 -43.62 -23.12 -13.07
C GLU A 41 -43.27 -22.10 -11.98
N ASN A 42 -43.55 -22.41 -10.72
CA ASN A 42 -43.17 -21.59 -9.57
C ASN A 42 -41.65 -21.51 -9.41
N CYS A 43 -40.95 -22.65 -9.49
CA CYS A 43 -39.49 -22.69 -9.42
C CYS A 43 -38.84 -21.88 -10.55
N ARG A 44 -39.37 -22.01 -11.79
CA ARG A 44 -38.94 -21.21 -12.94
C ARG A 44 -39.10 -19.71 -12.70
N LYS A 45 -40.24 -19.27 -12.15
CA LYS A 45 -40.48 -17.85 -11.81
C LYS A 45 -39.48 -17.35 -10.76
N SER A 46 -39.20 -18.14 -9.73
CA SER A 46 -38.21 -17.80 -8.70
C SER A 46 -36.79 -17.70 -9.27
N CYS A 47 -36.36 -18.63 -10.12
CA CYS A 47 -35.04 -18.57 -10.76
C CYS A 47 -34.89 -17.34 -11.68
N LYS A 48 -35.91 -17.02 -12.49
CA LYS A 48 -35.91 -15.82 -13.34
C LYS A 48 -35.86 -14.54 -12.51
N PHE A 49 -36.66 -14.44 -11.45
CA PHE A 49 -36.62 -13.29 -10.54
C PHE A 49 -35.24 -13.12 -9.89
N LEU A 50 -34.60 -14.21 -9.46
CA LEU A 50 -33.27 -14.17 -8.87
C LEU A 50 -32.20 -13.72 -9.89
N LEU A 51 -32.25 -14.24 -11.13
CA LEU A 51 -31.35 -13.81 -12.20
C LEU A 51 -31.50 -12.32 -12.50
N GLU A 52 -32.74 -11.83 -12.63
CA GLU A 52 -33.00 -10.40 -12.82
C GLU A 52 -32.48 -9.54 -11.66
N GLN A 53 -32.59 -10.02 -10.42
CA GLN A 53 -32.07 -9.31 -9.25
C GLN A 53 -30.55 -9.26 -9.20
N MET A 54 -29.88 -10.27 -9.75
CA MET A 54 -28.41 -10.33 -9.84
C MET A 54 -27.86 -9.50 -11.00
N GLU A 55 -28.59 -9.41 -12.12
CA GLU A 55 -28.20 -8.59 -13.28
C GLU A 55 -28.51 -7.10 -13.09
N LYS A 56 -29.46 -6.76 -12.19
CA LYS A 56 -29.75 -5.37 -11.82
C LYS A 56 -28.52 -4.72 -11.19
N LYS A 57 -27.89 -3.82 -11.95
CA LYS A 57 -26.90 -2.87 -11.41
C LYS A 57 -27.58 -2.01 -10.34
N ARG A 58 -27.34 -2.34 -9.07
CA ARG A 58 -27.85 -1.55 -7.95
C ARG A 58 -27.01 -0.29 -7.83
N PHE A 59 -27.66 0.87 -7.85
CA PHE A 59 -27.02 2.12 -7.47
C PHE A 59 -26.39 1.93 -6.08
N PRO A 60 -25.15 2.40 -5.84
CA PRO A 60 -24.40 2.10 -4.64
C PRO A 60 -24.92 2.96 -3.46
N TRP A 61 -26.19 2.77 -3.08
CA TRP A 61 -26.86 3.50 -2.01
C TRP A 61 -26.13 3.40 -0.67
N ARG A 62 -25.47 2.27 -0.40
CA ARG A 62 -24.73 2.07 0.86
C ARG A 62 -23.53 3.00 0.99
N PRO A 63 -22.53 3.01 0.09
CA PRO A 63 -21.43 3.96 0.20
C PRO A 63 -21.90 5.41 0.06
N VAL A 64 -22.92 5.70 -0.76
CA VAL A 64 -23.50 7.06 -0.85
C VAL A 64 -24.07 7.50 0.51
N ALA A 65 -24.89 6.66 1.14
CA ALA A 65 -25.46 6.96 2.46
C ALA A 65 -24.38 7.10 3.54
N LEU A 66 -23.33 6.26 3.50
CA LEU A 66 -22.20 6.36 4.41
C LEU A 66 -21.45 7.68 4.21
N THR A 67 -21.13 8.05 2.97
CA THR A 67 -20.47 9.33 2.67
C THR A 67 -21.30 10.52 3.16
N VAL A 68 -22.61 10.52 2.90
CA VAL A 68 -23.52 11.58 3.38
C VAL A 68 -23.54 11.61 4.91
N PHE A 69 -23.60 10.47 5.58
CA PHE A 69 -23.56 10.40 7.03
C PHE A 69 -22.25 10.98 7.59
N PHE A 70 -21.10 10.61 7.04
CA PHE A 70 -19.81 11.15 7.47
C PHE A 70 -19.73 12.66 7.25
N LEU A 71 -20.22 13.18 6.12
CA LEU A 71 -20.27 14.62 5.85
C LEU A 71 -21.15 15.37 6.86
N LEU A 72 -22.29 14.79 7.25
CA LEU A 72 -23.17 15.39 8.26
C LEU A 72 -22.53 15.38 9.65
N VAL A 73 -21.86 14.28 10.02
CA VAL A 73 -21.15 14.19 11.31
C VAL A 73 -19.98 15.16 11.36
N THR A 74 -19.17 15.26 10.30
CA THR A 74 -18.05 16.22 10.26
C THR A 74 -18.55 17.65 10.30
N ALA A 75 -19.59 18.00 9.55
CA ALA A 75 -20.21 19.32 9.61
C ALA A 75 -20.74 19.64 11.03
N PHE A 76 -21.37 18.67 11.69
CA PHE A 76 -21.83 18.83 13.08
C PHE A 76 -20.67 19.04 14.07
N VAL A 77 -19.58 18.27 13.94
CA VAL A 77 -18.41 18.43 14.81
C VAL A 77 -17.72 19.78 14.59
N ILE A 78 -17.59 20.21 13.33
CA ILE A 78 -17.05 21.54 13.00
C ILE A 78 -17.93 22.65 13.61
N ASP A 79 -19.25 22.53 13.51
CA ASP A 79 -20.22 23.47 14.11
C ASP A 79 -20.06 23.57 15.63
N LEU A 80 -19.81 22.44 16.31
CA LEU A 80 -19.57 22.41 17.75
C LEU A 80 -18.25 23.09 18.16
N ILE A 81 -17.17 22.87 17.39
CA ILE A 81 -15.85 23.44 17.65
C ILE A 81 -15.87 24.96 17.43
N LEU A 82 -16.50 25.42 16.34
CA LEU A 82 -16.57 26.85 15.99
C LEU A 82 -17.39 27.68 16.98
N HIS A 83 -18.42 27.09 17.61
CA HIS A 83 -19.33 27.81 18.51
C HIS A 83 -19.11 27.50 19.99
N GLU A 84 -17.96 26.89 20.35
CA GLU A 84 -17.57 26.56 21.74
C GLU A 84 -18.67 25.82 22.53
N GLY A 85 -19.44 24.97 21.85
CA GLY A 85 -20.42 24.10 22.48
C GLY A 85 -21.79 24.06 21.82
N PHE A 86 -22.58 23.05 22.22
CA PHE A 86 -23.86 22.73 21.60
C PHE A 86 -24.91 23.84 21.74
N LYS A 87 -24.93 24.59 22.85
CA LYS A 87 -25.97 25.60 23.11
C LYS A 87 -25.93 26.77 22.11
N TYR A 88 -24.74 27.10 21.58
CA TYR A 88 -24.53 28.24 20.69
C TYR A 88 -24.42 27.84 19.21
N SER A 89 -24.45 26.54 18.92
CA SER A 89 -24.23 26.00 17.58
C SER A 89 -25.44 26.23 16.65
N VAL A 90 -25.17 26.33 15.35
CA VAL A 90 -26.22 26.52 14.33
C VAL A 90 -27.15 25.30 14.30
N THR A 91 -26.60 24.11 14.55
CA THR A 91 -27.37 22.87 14.66
C THR A 91 -28.40 22.92 15.79
N HIS A 92 -28.05 23.47 16.96
CA HIS A 92 -29.00 23.60 18.06
C HIS A 92 -30.14 24.56 17.73
N GLN A 93 -29.84 25.70 17.11
CA GLN A 93 -30.86 26.64 16.66
C GLN A 93 -31.79 26.02 15.61
N PHE A 94 -31.24 25.23 14.68
CA PHE A 94 -32.02 24.46 13.71
C PHE A 94 -32.92 23.42 14.38
N MET A 95 -32.40 22.66 15.36
CA MET A 95 -33.16 21.66 16.11
C MET A 95 -34.28 22.25 16.98
N GLN A 96 -34.13 23.49 17.45
CA GLN A 96 -35.17 24.23 18.17
C GLN A 96 -36.26 24.72 17.19
N LYS A 97 -35.87 25.34 16.08
CA LYS A 97 -36.80 25.88 15.06
C LYS A 97 -37.67 24.79 14.42
N THR A 98 -37.15 23.59 14.25
CA THR A 98 -37.84 22.47 13.58
C THR A 98 -38.58 21.53 14.54
N GLY A 99 -38.43 21.70 15.86
CA GLY A 99 -39.02 20.80 16.86
C GLY A 99 -38.45 19.36 16.86
N ILE A 100 -37.44 19.07 16.04
CA ILE A 100 -36.82 17.74 15.90
C ILE A 100 -36.27 17.23 17.24
N SER A 101 -35.89 18.13 18.15
CA SER A 101 -35.40 17.79 19.49
C SER A 101 -36.33 16.85 20.26
N HIS A 102 -37.66 17.02 20.15
CA HIS A 102 -38.61 16.16 20.86
C HIS A 102 -38.66 14.76 20.26
N VAL A 103 -38.70 14.66 18.93
CA VAL A 103 -38.67 13.39 18.19
C VAL A 103 -37.38 12.63 18.48
N LEU A 104 -36.24 13.34 18.50
CA LEU A 104 -34.94 12.75 18.79
C LEU A 104 -34.86 12.22 20.22
N LYS A 105 -35.36 12.96 21.22
CA LYS A 105 -35.47 12.48 22.61
C LYS A 105 -36.33 11.22 22.70
N GLN A 106 -37.48 11.21 22.05
CA GLN A 106 -38.36 10.04 22.05
C GLN A 106 -37.71 8.83 21.37
N ALA A 107 -37.02 9.04 20.25
CA ALA A 107 -36.26 8.00 19.56
C ALA A 107 -35.14 7.47 20.44
N TRP A 108 -34.39 8.35 21.12
CA TRP A 108 -33.31 7.98 22.02
C TRP A 108 -33.80 7.11 23.18
N THR A 109 -34.93 7.45 23.80
CA THR A 109 -35.53 6.64 24.87
C THR A 109 -35.91 5.25 24.36
N LYS A 110 -36.51 5.14 23.18
CA LYS A 110 -36.86 3.83 22.58
C LYS A 110 -35.63 3.01 22.25
N ILE A 111 -34.61 3.63 21.65
CA ILE A 111 -33.34 2.96 21.32
C ILE A 111 -32.69 2.41 22.59
N THR A 112 -32.65 3.22 23.66
CA THR A 112 -32.06 2.82 24.94
C THR A 112 -32.82 1.65 25.58
N LEU A 113 -34.15 1.65 25.49
CA LEU A 113 -34.97 0.55 26.01
C LEU A 113 -34.70 -0.75 25.24
N TYR A 114 -34.77 -0.71 23.91
CA TYR A 114 -34.57 -1.90 23.09
C TYR A 114 -33.13 -2.40 23.12
N SER A 115 -32.14 -1.51 23.22
CA SER A 115 -30.75 -1.92 23.38
C SER A 115 -30.50 -2.60 24.73
N GLY A 116 -31.15 -2.14 25.81
CA GLY A 116 -31.10 -2.79 27.12
C GLY A 116 -31.67 -4.21 27.08
N ILE A 117 -32.82 -4.40 26.42
CA ILE A 117 -33.43 -5.73 26.24
C ILE A 117 -32.54 -6.63 25.37
N ALA A 118 -31.98 -6.10 24.29
CA ALA A 118 -31.07 -6.86 23.43
C ALA A 118 -29.81 -7.28 24.21
N PHE A 119 -29.27 -6.39 25.03
CA PHE A 119 -28.08 -6.68 25.84
C PHE A 119 -28.36 -7.74 26.91
N SER A 120 -29.50 -7.66 27.61
CA SER A 120 -29.88 -8.68 28.58
C SER A 120 -30.11 -10.05 27.94
N TRP A 121 -30.74 -10.08 26.76
CA TRP A 121 -30.89 -11.30 25.99
C TRP A 121 -29.53 -11.87 25.55
N LEU A 122 -28.62 -11.03 25.05
CA LEU A 122 -27.28 -11.45 24.64
C LEU A 122 -26.48 -12.00 25.82
N ALA A 123 -26.53 -11.35 27.00
CA ALA A 123 -25.84 -11.80 28.19
C ALA A 123 -26.24 -13.23 28.60
N ILE A 124 -27.49 -13.61 28.39
CA ILE A 124 -28.00 -14.95 28.69
C ILE A 124 -27.67 -15.95 27.58
N ASN A 125 -27.78 -15.55 26.32
CA ASN A 125 -27.71 -16.48 25.18
C ASN A 125 -26.28 -16.70 24.65
N ILE A 126 -25.42 -15.68 24.68
CA ILE A 126 -24.01 -15.80 24.25
C ILE A 126 -23.28 -16.96 24.94
N PRO A 127 -23.30 -17.13 26.28
CA PRO A 127 -22.59 -18.23 26.93
C PRO A 127 -23.11 -19.61 26.50
N LEU A 128 -24.41 -19.74 26.23
CA LEU A 128 -25.01 -21.00 25.76
C LEU A 128 -24.55 -21.36 24.34
N TYR A 129 -24.54 -20.39 23.43
CA TYR A 129 -24.04 -20.63 22.07
C TYR A 129 -22.53 -20.85 22.06
N TYR A 130 -21.79 -20.12 22.88
CA TYR A 130 -20.35 -20.29 23.04
C TYR A 130 -20.01 -21.71 23.54
N ALA A 131 -20.70 -22.18 24.57
CA ALA A 131 -20.52 -23.54 25.09
C ALA A 131 -20.76 -24.60 24.00
N LYS A 132 -21.84 -24.48 23.22
CA LYS A 132 -22.13 -25.40 22.10
C LYS A 132 -21.06 -25.37 21.01
N VAL A 133 -20.54 -24.18 20.67
CA VAL A 133 -19.45 -24.06 19.69
C VAL A 133 -18.16 -24.68 20.25
N CYS A 134 -17.86 -24.48 21.53
CA CYS A 134 -16.71 -25.10 22.17
C CYS A 134 -16.84 -26.63 22.25
N GLU A 135 -18.03 -27.17 22.52
CA GLU A 135 -18.29 -28.61 22.49
C GLU A 135 -18.11 -29.19 21.09
N LEU A 136 -18.62 -28.50 20.06
CA LEU A 136 -18.52 -28.95 18.68
C LEU A 136 -17.08 -28.83 18.15
N CYS A 137 -16.42 -27.69 18.34
CA CYS A 137 -15.10 -27.40 17.77
C CYS A 137 -13.92 -27.89 18.64
N GLY A 138 -14.12 -28.02 19.95
CA GLY A 138 -13.10 -28.48 20.90
C GLY A 138 -12.39 -29.77 20.51
N PRO A 139 -13.08 -30.87 20.16
CA PRO A 139 -12.42 -32.12 19.77
C PRO A 139 -11.61 -31.98 18.48
N TYR A 140 -12.10 -31.22 17.49
CA TYR A 140 -11.38 -30.99 16.24
C TYR A 140 -10.12 -30.14 16.44
N LEU A 141 -10.20 -29.10 17.29
CA LEU A 141 -9.04 -28.29 17.63
C LEU A 141 -7.97 -29.09 18.37
N ARG A 142 -8.37 -29.92 19.34
CA ARG A 142 -7.45 -30.83 20.03
C ARG A 142 -6.78 -31.81 19.07
N LEU A 143 -7.55 -32.40 18.15
CA LEU A 143 -7.01 -33.29 17.12
C LEU A 143 -6.03 -32.57 16.20
N LEU A 144 -6.35 -31.34 15.79
CA LEU A 144 -5.48 -30.51 14.95
C LEU A 144 -4.15 -30.23 15.64
N VAL A 145 -4.18 -29.81 16.91
CA VAL A 145 -2.97 -29.56 17.71
C VAL A 145 -2.12 -30.83 17.83
N GLN A 146 -2.73 -31.97 18.17
CA GLN A 146 -2.02 -33.26 18.24
C GLN A 146 -1.38 -33.66 16.91
N LYS A 147 -2.06 -33.40 15.78
CA LYS A 147 -1.51 -33.67 14.45
C LYS A 147 -0.35 -32.74 14.12
N LEU A 148 -0.44 -31.47 14.48
CA LEU A 148 0.65 -30.51 14.28
C LEU A 148 1.88 -30.87 15.12
N GLU A 149 1.70 -31.30 16.37
CA GLU A 149 2.80 -31.78 17.21
C GLU A 149 3.48 -33.01 16.58
N TRP A 150 2.70 -33.99 16.13
CA TRP A 150 3.23 -35.19 15.47
C TRP A 150 3.99 -34.85 14.18
N ILE A 151 3.43 -33.97 13.34
CA ILE A 151 4.10 -33.49 12.12
C ILE A 151 5.39 -32.75 12.47
N GLY A 152 5.36 -31.87 13.48
CA GLY A 152 6.53 -31.11 13.92
C GLY A 152 7.67 -32.01 14.37
N LEU A 153 7.38 -33.04 15.17
CA LEU A 153 8.38 -34.03 15.57
C LEU A 153 8.92 -34.80 14.37
N LYS A 154 8.05 -35.21 13.43
CA LYS A 154 8.47 -35.95 12.23
C LYS A 154 9.36 -35.13 11.31
N VAL A 155 9.07 -33.84 11.15
CA VAL A 155 9.89 -32.90 10.39
C VAL A 155 11.26 -32.75 11.05
N LEU A 156 11.30 -32.59 12.39
CA LEU A 156 12.55 -32.49 13.12
C LEU A 156 13.42 -33.75 12.95
N GLU A 157 12.82 -34.94 13.07
CA GLU A 157 13.49 -36.22 12.80
C GLU A 157 14.06 -36.29 11.38
N LEU A 158 13.31 -35.81 10.39
CA LEU A 158 13.74 -35.81 8.98
C LEU A 158 14.91 -34.84 8.74
N LEU A 159 14.95 -33.71 9.44
CA LEU A 159 16.02 -32.72 9.33
C LEU A 159 17.26 -33.07 10.16
N GLN A 160 17.14 -33.95 11.16
CA GLN A 160 18.24 -34.39 12.02
C GLN A 160 19.53 -34.78 11.26
N PRO A 161 19.50 -35.64 10.22
CA PRO A 161 20.72 -36.01 9.48
C PRO A 161 21.33 -34.82 8.72
N ALA A 162 20.51 -33.90 8.19
CA ALA A 162 21.00 -32.71 7.51
C ALA A 162 21.65 -31.73 8.48
N ILE A 163 21.09 -31.57 9.69
CA ILE A 163 21.66 -30.75 10.76
C ILE A 163 23.00 -31.31 11.21
N VAL A 164 23.11 -32.63 11.42
CA VAL A 164 24.36 -33.28 11.80
C VAL A 164 25.42 -33.13 10.70
N TYR A 165 25.04 -33.32 9.43
CA TYR A 165 25.95 -33.10 8.30
C TYR A 165 26.44 -31.64 8.24
N LEU A 166 25.54 -30.67 8.43
CA LEU A 166 25.91 -29.25 8.47
C LEU A 166 26.85 -28.94 9.64
N GLN A 167 26.61 -29.50 10.83
CA GLN A 167 27.49 -29.32 11.98
C GLN A 167 28.89 -29.89 11.72
N GLN A 168 29.00 -31.00 10.98
CA GLN A 168 30.29 -31.59 10.60
C GLN A 168 31.02 -30.77 9.53
N GLN A 169 30.30 -30.18 8.58
CA GLN A 169 30.89 -29.38 7.49
C GLN A 169 31.20 -27.94 7.89
N LEU A 170 30.51 -27.40 8.90
CA LEU A 170 30.70 -26.05 9.41
C LEU A 170 32.16 -25.72 9.79
N PRO A 171 32.91 -26.54 10.55
CA PRO A 171 34.29 -26.24 10.87
C PRO A 171 35.21 -26.26 9.64
N ILE A 172 34.94 -27.14 8.67
CA ILE A 172 35.71 -27.23 7.42
C ILE A 172 35.50 -25.97 6.58
N LEU A 173 34.25 -25.52 6.45
CA LEU A 173 33.92 -24.27 5.78
C LEU A 173 34.53 -23.06 6.49
N LEU A 174 34.48 -23.04 7.82
CA LEU A 174 35.07 -21.96 8.62
C LEU A 174 36.59 -21.90 8.44
N GLN A 175 37.28 -23.05 8.49
CA GLN A 175 38.72 -23.15 8.23
C GLN A 175 39.07 -22.75 6.79
N TRP A 176 38.26 -23.16 5.80
CA TRP A 176 38.46 -22.77 4.41
C TRP A 176 38.34 -21.25 4.23
N ILE A 177 37.30 -20.63 4.82
CA ILE A 177 37.12 -19.17 4.80
C ILE A 177 38.30 -18.49 5.49
N GLN A 178 38.68 -18.91 6.69
CA GLN A 178 39.81 -18.31 7.42
C GLN A 178 41.13 -18.44 6.67
N THR A 179 41.34 -19.54 5.94
CA THR A 179 42.59 -19.79 5.21
C THR A 179 42.63 -19.07 3.87
N LYS A 180 41.50 -19.04 3.13
CA LYS A 180 41.45 -18.51 1.76
C LYS A 180 41.11 -17.02 1.70
N ALA A 181 40.36 -16.48 2.67
CA ALA A 181 40.03 -15.07 2.73
C ALA A 181 41.27 -14.14 2.73
N PRO A 182 42.30 -14.35 3.58
CA PRO A 182 43.47 -13.48 3.57
C PRO A 182 44.28 -13.60 2.27
N ILE A 183 44.33 -14.78 1.65
CA ILE A 183 45.06 -15.01 0.40
C ILE A 183 44.39 -14.28 -0.76
N VAL A 184 43.06 -14.38 -0.88
CA VAL A 184 42.32 -13.69 -1.94
C VAL A 184 42.37 -12.18 -1.71
N LEU A 185 42.23 -11.73 -0.47
CA LEU A 185 42.30 -10.31 -0.13
C LEU A 185 43.68 -9.73 -0.43
N ALA A 186 44.75 -10.44 -0.08
CA ALA A 186 46.12 -10.06 -0.41
C ALA A 186 46.34 -10.03 -1.93
N ALA A 187 45.90 -11.05 -2.67
CA ALA A 187 46.03 -11.07 -4.13
C ALA A 187 45.27 -9.91 -4.81
N VAL A 188 44.10 -9.52 -4.31
CA VAL A 188 43.36 -8.36 -4.82
C VAL A 188 44.10 -7.06 -4.51
N GLN A 189 44.63 -6.92 -3.30
CA GLN A 189 45.43 -5.77 -2.90
C GLN A 189 46.71 -5.62 -3.74
N ASP A 190 47.43 -6.72 -3.96
CA ASP A 190 48.64 -6.73 -4.79
C ASP A 190 48.33 -6.34 -6.24
N ASN A 191 47.27 -6.89 -6.84
CA ASN A 191 46.87 -6.52 -8.19
C ASN A 191 46.43 -5.05 -8.28
N LEU A 192 45.72 -4.54 -7.28
CA LEU A 192 45.27 -3.14 -7.25
C LEU A 192 46.47 -2.17 -7.12
N THR A 193 47.44 -2.51 -6.28
CA THR A 193 48.66 -1.69 -6.12
C THR A 193 49.53 -1.69 -7.37
N VAL A 194 49.68 -2.84 -8.04
CA VAL A 194 50.38 -2.91 -9.34
C VAL A 194 49.68 -2.07 -10.40
N ALA A 195 48.35 -2.19 -10.51
CA ALA A 195 47.57 -1.40 -11.47
C ALA A 195 47.67 0.10 -11.18
N TRP A 196 47.60 0.49 -9.90
CA TRP A 196 47.74 1.89 -9.49
C TRP A 196 49.11 2.45 -9.82
N ASN A 197 50.19 1.72 -9.52
CA ASN A 197 51.54 2.15 -9.81
C ASN A 197 51.78 2.32 -11.31
N TYR A 198 51.21 1.42 -12.13
CA TYR A 198 51.28 1.54 -13.59
C TYR A 198 50.55 2.78 -14.11
N ILE A 199 49.32 3.02 -13.63
CA ILE A 199 48.53 4.19 -14.02
C ILE A 199 49.25 5.48 -13.59
N SER A 200 49.72 5.55 -12.34
CA SER A 200 50.45 6.71 -11.82
C SER A 200 51.69 6.99 -12.66
N SER A 201 52.49 5.98 -12.97
CA SER A 201 53.70 6.15 -13.80
C SER A 201 53.37 6.63 -15.22
N LEU A 202 52.28 6.14 -15.81
CA LEU A 202 51.82 6.61 -17.11
C LEU A 202 51.32 8.06 -17.03
N THR A 203 50.59 8.42 -15.99
CA THR A 203 50.15 9.80 -15.72
C THR A 203 51.35 10.74 -15.55
N ASP A 204 52.36 10.35 -14.77
CA ASP A 204 53.57 11.14 -14.56
C ASP A 204 54.33 11.34 -15.88
N SER A 205 54.48 10.28 -16.67
CA SER A 205 55.17 10.33 -17.96
C SER A 205 54.45 11.23 -18.96
N VAL A 206 53.11 11.11 -19.05
CA VAL A 206 52.28 11.95 -19.91
C VAL A 206 52.31 13.40 -19.45
N LEU A 207 52.25 13.63 -18.13
CA LEU A 207 52.29 14.97 -17.56
C LEU A 207 53.62 15.66 -17.89
N VAL A 208 54.77 14.97 -17.73
CA VAL A 208 56.09 15.53 -18.08
C VAL A 208 56.17 15.92 -19.56
N VAL A 209 55.54 15.16 -20.45
CA VAL A 209 55.52 15.47 -21.90
C VAL A 209 54.59 16.64 -22.22
N ILE A 210 53.41 16.70 -21.61
CA ILE A 210 52.37 17.70 -21.94
C ILE A 210 52.63 19.04 -21.24
N LEU A 211 53.18 19.02 -20.02
CA LEU A 211 53.43 20.20 -19.20
C LEU A 211 54.21 21.32 -19.93
N PRO A 212 55.32 21.07 -20.66
CA PRO A 212 56.02 22.14 -21.36
C PRO A 212 55.16 22.83 -22.42
N TYR A 213 54.33 22.09 -23.16
CA TYR A 213 53.43 22.68 -24.16
C TYR A 213 52.32 23.50 -23.52
N LEU A 214 51.78 23.05 -22.38
CA LEU A 214 50.79 23.83 -21.63
C LEU A 214 51.39 25.12 -21.07
N VAL A 215 52.61 25.06 -20.55
CA VAL A 215 53.34 26.25 -20.09
C VAL A 215 53.58 27.20 -21.25
N GLU A 216 54.09 26.72 -22.38
CA GLU A 216 54.33 27.56 -23.57
C GLU A 216 53.04 28.22 -24.10
N ALA A 217 51.94 27.45 -24.17
CA ALA A 217 50.64 27.97 -24.59
C ALA A 217 50.13 29.04 -23.60
N TRP A 218 50.30 28.83 -22.29
CA TRP A 218 49.91 29.77 -21.26
C TRP A 218 50.72 31.07 -21.34
N GLU A 219 52.04 30.98 -21.46
CA GLU A 219 52.92 32.14 -21.62
C GLU A 219 52.53 32.94 -22.86
N THR A 220 52.28 32.27 -23.99
CA THR A 220 51.85 32.90 -25.24
C THR A 220 50.51 33.61 -25.09
N LEU A 221 49.52 32.95 -24.49
CA LEU A 221 48.20 33.53 -24.23
C LEU A 221 48.31 34.76 -23.33
N SER A 222 49.08 34.65 -22.25
CA SER A 222 49.29 35.74 -21.30
C SER A 222 49.93 36.95 -21.98
N PHE A 223 50.96 36.73 -22.81
CA PHE A 223 51.65 37.78 -23.57
C PHE A 223 50.71 38.51 -24.53
N TYR A 224 49.95 37.78 -25.36
CA TYR A 224 49.01 38.41 -26.29
C TYR A 224 47.84 39.10 -25.57
N SER A 225 47.38 38.56 -24.44
CA SER A 225 46.33 39.22 -23.65
C SER A 225 46.78 40.57 -23.10
N ILE A 226 48.04 40.69 -22.68
CA ILE A 226 48.64 41.94 -22.21
C ILE A 226 48.72 42.95 -23.37
N ILE A 227 49.24 42.54 -24.53
CA ILE A 227 49.33 43.41 -25.72
C ILE A 227 47.93 43.88 -26.16
N PHE A 228 46.97 42.97 -26.20
CA PHE A 228 45.60 43.29 -26.54
C PHE A 228 45.02 44.31 -25.55
N TRP A 229 45.21 44.09 -24.25
CA TRP A 229 44.76 45.01 -23.21
C TRP A 229 45.41 46.40 -23.35
N GLU A 230 46.73 46.48 -23.53
CA GLU A 230 47.45 47.74 -23.75
C GLU A 230 46.99 48.49 -25.02
N SER A 231 46.57 47.75 -26.06
CA SER A 231 46.04 48.34 -27.30
C SER A 231 44.62 48.88 -27.14
N VAL A 232 43.80 48.21 -26.32
CA VAL A 232 42.37 48.51 -26.14
C VAL A 232 42.14 49.53 -25.03
N GLU A 233 42.97 49.53 -23.99
CA GLU A 233 42.88 50.44 -22.82
C GLU A 233 42.79 51.92 -23.21
N PRO A 234 43.59 52.48 -24.14
CA PRO A 234 43.50 53.88 -24.53
C PRO A 234 42.19 54.21 -25.26
N ALA A 235 41.71 53.30 -26.11
CA ALA A 235 40.45 53.48 -26.84
C ALA A 235 39.25 53.44 -25.88
N ILE A 236 39.24 52.50 -24.94
CA ILE A 236 38.22 52.46 -23.88
C ILE A 236 38.29 53.71 -23.00
N SER A 237 39.50 54.12 -22.58
CA SER A 237 39.69 55.29 -21.72
C SER A 237 39.25 56.59 -22.39
N SER A 238 39.57 56.77 -23.68
CA SER A 238 39.13 57.92 -24.47
C SER A 238 37.63 57.92 -24.74
N ALA A 239 37.04 56.76 -25.08
CA ALA A 239 35.59 56.63 -25.22
C ALA A 239 34.86 56.95 -23.89
N TRP A 240 35.39 56.48 -22.76
CA TRP A 240 34.86 56.80 -21.44
C TRP A 240 34.95 58.28 -21.09
N LEU A 241 36.07 58.92 -21.45
CA LEU A 241 36.29 60.35 -21.23
C LEU A 241 35.35 61.19 -22.11
N TRP A 242 35.19 60.82 -23.39
CA TRP A 242 34.20 61.42 -24.28
C TRP A 242 32.78 61.30 -23.71
N LEU A 243 32.37 60.10 -23.28
CA LEU A 243 31.02 59.85 -22.74
C LEU A 243 30.75 60.68 -21.48
N LYS A 244 31.74 60.80 -20.58
CA LYS A 244 31.66 61.70 -19.43
C LYS A 244 31.48 63.17 -19.84
N THR A 245 32.19 63.63 -20.87
CA THR A 245 32.03 65.01 -21.36
C THR A 245 30.68 65.24 -22.05
N SER A 246 30.16 64.28 -22.80
CA SER A 246 28.88 64.42 -23.52
C SER A 246 27.66 64.40 -22.60
N VAL A 247 27.67 63.56 -21.57
CA VAL A 247 26.59 63.46 -20.56
C VAL A 247 26.63 64.64 -19.57
N GLY A 248 27.80 65.26 -19.35
CA GLY A 248 27.93 66.46 -18.51
C GLY A 248 27.51 67.78 -19.19
N THR A 249 27.18 67.75 -20.48
CA THR A 249 26.75 68.93 -21.27
C THR A 249 25.25 68.97 -21.59
N THR A 250 24.46 68.07 -21.00
CA THR A 250 22.98 68.10 -20.96
C THR A 250 22.49 68.39 -19.57
#